data_AF-A0AAE1RTU7-F1
#
_entry.id   AF-A0AAE1RTU7-F1
#
_cell.length_a   1.000
_cell.length_b   1.000
_cell.length_c   1.000
_cell.angle_alpha   90.00
_cell.angle_beta   90.00
_cell.angle_gamma   90.00
#
_symmetry.space_group_name_H-M   'P 1'
#
loop_
_entity.id
_entity.type
_entity.pdbx_description
1 polymer ?
#
loop_
_entity_poly.entity_id
_entity_poly.type
_entity_poly.pdbx_seq_one_letter_code
_entity_poly.pdbx_strand_id
1 'polypeptide(L)'
;MFTAELENLTNLQPRGGRNADNFRYNFRLKCGKCGEITHKETYVSLGETVCPPLGKGHTRLVQKCKFCSRDGTVTMITGRGHPLTHGDSQTGTYAPLMVFECRGFEPLDFVFRGKWKAESERSSFAFCSRIF
;
A
#
# COMPACT_ATOMS: atom_id res chain seq x y z
N MET A 1 -6.75 -4.18 -2.20
CA MET A 1 -6.61 -5.56 -2.70
C MET A 1 -5.95 -5.50 -4.06
N PHE A 2 -5.10 -6.45 -4.43
CA PHE A 2 -4.48 -6.49 -5.75
C PHE A 2 -4.44 -7.92 -6.29
N THR A 3 -4.35 -8.04 -7.61
CA THR A 3 -4.13 -9.31 -8.32
C THR A 3 -3.17 -9.04 -9.48
N ALA A 4 -2.53 -10.09 -9.98
CA ALA A 4 -1.63 -10.06 -11.12
C ALA A 4 -1.54 -11.48 -11.70
N GLU A 5 -1.23 -11.58 -12.99
CA GLU A 5 -0.88 -12.84 -13.64
C GLU A 5 0.60 -13.15 -13.35
N LEU A 6 0.87 -14.31 -12.77
CA LEU A 6 2.20 -14.77 -12.40
C LEU A 6 2.56 -16.01 -13.23
N GLU A 7 3.50 -15.87 -14.16
CA GLU A 7 4.00 -16.99 -14.97
C GLU A 7 5.30 -17.56 -14.39
N ASN A 8 5.27 -18.77 -13.84
CA ASN A 8 6.40 -19.43 -13.16
C ASN A 8 6.96 -18.62 -11.97
N LEU A 9 6.13 -17.76 -11.39
CA LEU A 9 6.45 -16.85 -10.30
C LEU A 9 5.45 -17.02 -9.15
N THR A 10 5.92 -16.81 -7.94
CA THR A 10 5.10 -16.81 -6.73
C THR A 10 5.60 -15.74 -5.75
N ASN A 11 4.88 -15.56 -4.64
CA ASN A 11 5.24 -14.69 -3.53
C ASN A 11 5.55 -13.23 -3.92
N LEU A 12 4.80 -12.67 -4.87
CA LEU A 12 4.93 -11.26 -5.29
C LEU A 12 4.61 -10.32 -4.12
N GLN A 13 5.57 -9.49 -3.73
CA GLN A 13 5.45 -8.56 -2.62
C GLN A 13 6.49 -7.42 -2.69
N PRO A 14 6.33 -6.36 -1.88
CA PRO A 14 7.36 -5.33 -1.70
C PRO A 14 8.74 -5.89 -1.34
N ARG A 15 9.81 -5.30 -1.88
CA ARG A 15 11.18 -5.69 -1.54
C ARG A 15 11.49 -5.29 -0.09
N GLY A 16 12.02 -6.23 0.68
CA GLY A 16 12.13 -6.12 2.14
C GLY A 16 10.95 -6.74 2.90
N GLY A 17 9.93 -7.23 2.17
CA GLY A 17 8.76 -7.88 2.73
C GLY A 17 7.64 -6.90 3.12
N ARG A 18 6.55 -7.46 3.63
CA ARG A 18 5.33 -6.71 4.00
C ARG A 18 5.54 -5.63 5.04
N ASN A 19 6.47 -5.86 5.96
CA ASN A 19 6.79 -4.94 7.05
C ASN A 19 8.08 -4.15 6.77
N ALA A 20 8.45 -3.96 5.51
CA ALA A 20 9.60 -3.14 5.15
C ALA A 20 9.33 -1.67 5.53
N ASP A 21 10.09 -1.15 6.50
CA ASP A 21 9.94 0.21 7.02
C ASP A 21 10.01 1.28 5.93
N ASN A 22 10.85 1.05 4.92
CA ASN A 22 11.16 2.02 3.88
C ASN A 22 10.33 1.84 2.59
N PHE A 23 9.42 0.86 2.53
CA PHE A 23 8.58 0.71 1.34
C PHE A 23 7.46 1.76 1.35
N ARG A 24 7.33 2.48 0.23
CA ARG A 24 6.36 3.56 0.07
C ARG A 24 5.15 3.04 -0.71
N TYR A 25 4.01 2.97 -0.05
CA TYR A 25 2.73 2.72 -0.70
C TYR A 25 2.18 4.06 -1.20
N ASN A 26 2.09 4.23 -2.52
CA ASN A 26 1.68 5.48 -3.16
C ASN A 26 0.22 5.36 -3.61
N PHE A 27 -0.59 6.39 -3.37
CA PHE A 27 -1.98 6.42 -3.82
C PHE A 27 -2.51 7.85 -3.98
N ARG A 28 -3.59 7.96 -4.76
CA ARG A 28 -4.44 9.17 -4.79
C ARG A 28 -5.53 9.05 -3.73
N LEU A 29 -5.82 10.15 -3.04
CA LEU A 29 -6.85 10.21 -1.98
C LEU A 29 -8.02 11.09 -2.43
N LYS A 30 -9.23 10.67 -2.10
CA LYS A 30 -10.46 11.46 -2.21
C LYS A 30 -10.92 11.92 -0.84
N CYS A 31 -11.22 13.19 -0.68
CA CYS A 31 -11.77 13.73 0.57
C CYS A 31 -13.20 13.24 0.77
N GLY A 32 -13.46 12.56 1.89
CA GLY A 32 -14.81 12.07 2.22
C GLY A 32 -15.82 13.17 2.56
N LYS A 33 -15.38 14.44 2.72
CA LYS A 33 -16.30 15.58 2.99
C LYS A 33 -16.75 16.29 1.72
N CYS A 34 -15.80 16.68 0.87
CA CYS A 34 -16.07 17.54 -0.28
C CYS A 34 -15.82 16.86 -1.63
N GLY A 35 -15.37 15.60 -1.63
CA GLY A 35 -15.08 14.84 -2.85
C GLY A 35 -13.77 15.22 -3.55
N GLU A 36 -13.04 16.23 -3.07
CA GLU A 36 -11.79 16.69 -3.67
C GLU A 36 -10.75 15.56 -3.75
N ILE A 37 -10.15 15.38 -4.93
CA ILE A 37 -9.10 14.39 -5.16
C ILE A 37 -7.74 15.06 -5.09
N THR A 38 -6.78 14.44 -4.42
CA THR A 38 -5.42 14.96 -4.33
C THR A 38 -4.77 15.10 -5.70
N HIS A 39 -4.33 16.31 -6.06
CA HIS A 39 -3.63 16.58 -7.33
C HIS A 39 -2.32 15.81 -7.51
N LYS A 40 -1.63 15.49 -6.40
CA LYS A 40 -0.41 14.70 -6.40
C LYS A 40 -0.66 13.41 -5.62
N GLU A 41 0.01 12.34 -6.04
CA GLU A 41 0.09 11.11 -5.26
C GLU A 41 0.69 11.41 -3.88
N THR A 42 0.10 10.83 -2.85
CA THR A 42 0.67 10.80 -1.51
C THR A 42 1.17 9.39 -1.24
N TYR A 43 2.18 9.25 -0.38
CA TYR A 43 2.66 7.95 0.04
C TYR A 43 2.59 7.79 1.55
N VAL A 44 2.59 6.53 1.99
CA VAL A 44 2.78 6.12 3.38
C VAL A 44 3.85 5.04 3.44
N SER A 45 4.64 5.07 4.51
CA SER A 45 5.66 4.06 4.80
C SER A 45 5.62 3.70 6.28
N LEU A 46 6.06 2.49 6.63
CA LEU A 46 5.99 2.01 8.01
C LEU A 46 6.97 2.74 8.95
N GLY A 47 8.11 3.18 8.41
CA GLY A 47 9.15 3.92 9.14
C GLY A 47 8.77 5.37 9.47
N GLU A 48 7.81 5.96 8.79
CA GLU A 48 7.35 7.34 9.06
C GLU A 48 6.26 7.33 10.13
N THR A 49 6.54 7.76 11.35
CA THR A 49 5.50 7.92 12.39
C THR A 49 5.21 9.39 12.62
N VAL A 50 3.94 9.77 12.60
CA VAL A 50 3.47 11.12 12.87
C VAL A 50 2.50 11.10 14.04
N CYS A 51 2.64 12.05 14.96
CA CYS A 51 1.66 12.26 16.02
C CYS A 51 0.41 12.93 15.44
N PRO A 52 -0.79 12.35 15.57
CA PRO A 52 -2.01 12.96 15.09
C PRO A 52 -2.36 14.24 15.90
N PRO A 53 -2.98 15.27 15.29
CA PRO A 53 -3.27 16.54 15.97
C PRO A 53 -4.22 16.42 17.17
N LEU A 54 -5.12 15.43 17.15
CA LEU A 54 -6.16 15.22 18.15
C LEU A 54 -6.25 13.71 18.45
N GLY A 55 -5.51 13.21 19.44
CA GLY A 55 -5.68 11.85 19.97
C GLY A 55 -4.40 11.16 20.46
N LYS A 56 -4.57 10.03 21.15
CA LYS A 56 -3.52 9.07 21.46
C LYS A 56 -3.48 8.01 20.36
N GLY A 57 -2.40 7.94 19.59
CA GLY A 57 -2.22 6.92 18.55
C GLY A 57 -1.04 7.23 17.62
N HIS A 58 -0.53 6.20 16.93
CA HIS A 58 0.49 6.36 15.90
C HIS A 58 -0.19 6.33 14.53
N THR A 59 -0.15 7.43 13.78
CA THR A 59 -0.54 7.45 12.36
C THR A 59 0.72 7.52 11.49
N ARG A 60 0.59 7.12 10.23
CA ARG A 60 1.68 7.20 9.24
C ARG A 60 1.56 8.44 8.36
N LEU A 61 0.37 9.02 8.27
CA LEU A 61 0.11 10.25 7.55
C LEU A 61 -0.99 11.06 8.23
N VAL A 62 -0.78 12.38 8.29
CA VAL A 62 -1.80 13.38 8.57
C VAL A 62 -1.84 14.32 7.36
N GLN A 63 -3.01 14.50 6.76
CA GLN A 63 -3.17 15.35 5.59
C GLN A 63 -4.40 16.23 5.73
N LYS A 64 -4.25 17.51 5.37
CA LYS A 64 -5.35 18.47 5.30
C LYS A 64 -5.86 18.59 3.87
N CYS A 65 -7.18 18.54 3.69
CA CYS A 65 -7.82 18.77 2.39
C CYS A 65 -7.59 20.21 1.95
N LYS A 66 -7.04 20.41 0.74
CA LYS A 66 -6.73 21.73 0.20
C LYS A 66 -7.98 22.56 -0.11
N PHE A 67 -9.12 21.92 -0.31
CA PHE A 67 -10.38 22.59 -0.61
C PHE A 67 -11.19 22.92 0.66
N CYS A 68 -11.64 21.90 1.40
CA CYS A 68 -12.53 22.12 2.55
C CYS A 68 -11.82 22.22 3.91
N SER A 69 -10.48 22.22 3.93
CA SER A 69 -9.65 22.28 5.13
C SER A 69 -9.84 21.14 6.14
N ARG A 70 -10.57 20.07 5.80
CA ARG A 70 -10.75 18.90 6.67
C ARG A 70 -9.44 18.13 6.83
N ASP A 71 -9.09 17.81 8.07
CA ASP A 71 -7.99 16.89 8.36
C ASP A 71 -8.41 15.43 8.18
N GLY A 72 -7.46 14.61 7.79
CA GLY A 72 -7.61 13.16 7.74
C GLY A 72 -6.29 12.45 7.97
N THR A 73 -6.40 11.16 8.26
CA THR A 73 -5.26 10.32 8.66
C THR A 73 -5.25 9.02 7.87
N VAL A 74 -4.06 8.49 7.64
CA VAL A 74 -3.87 7.14 7.10
C VAL A 74 -2.88 6.38 7.99
N THR A 75 -3.34 5.26 8.53
CA THR A 75 -2.56 4.38 9.41
C THR A 75 -2.38 3.02 8.75
N MET A 76 -1.16 2.51 8.72
CA MET A 76 -0.85 1.18 8.21
C MET A 76 -1.08 0.12 9.29
N ILE A 77 -1.84 -0.93 8.95
CA ILE A 77 -2.12 -2.07 9.83
C ILE A 77 -1.23 -3.25 9.41
N THR A 78 -0.20 -3.51 10.21
CA THR A 78 0.76 -4.59 9.97
C THR A 78 0.15 -5.97 10.26
N GLY A 79 0.78 -7.03 9.73
CA GLY A 79 0.38 -8.43 9.98
C GLY A 79 -0.88 -8.92 9.25
N ARG A 80 -1.62 -8.03 8.57
CA ARG A 80 -2.87 -8.35 7.88
C ARG A 80 -2.72 -8.64 6.38
N GLY A 81 -1.60 -8.22 5.78
CA GLY A 81 -1.35 -8.48 4.35
C GLY A 81 -0.60 -9.77 4.12
N HIS A 82 -0.61 -10.33 2.90
CA HIS A 82 0.21 -11.44 2.39
C HIS A 82 0.68 -11.23 0.94
N PRO A 83 1.77 -11.90 0.49
CA PRO A 83 2.21 -11.89 -0.90
C PRO A 83 1.13 -12.51 -1.77
N LEU A 84 1.09 -12.09 -3.03
CA LEU A 84 0.30 -12.80 -4.03
C LEU A 84 1.06 -14.07 -4.43
N THR A 85 0.44 -15.21 -4.17
CA THR A 85 0.99 -16.52 -4.52
C THR A 85 0.61 -16.91 -5.94
N HIS A 86 1.29 -17.90 -6.51
CA HIS A 86 0.90 -18.48 -7.79
C HIS A 86 -0.54 -19.03 -7.76
N GLY A 87 -0.95 -19.70 -6.66
CA GLY A 87 -2.33 -20.20 -6.51
C GLY A 87 -3.38 -19.07 -6.47
N ASP A 88 -3.06 -17.94 -5.83
CA ASP A 88 -3.93 -16.76 -5.86
C ASP A 88 -4.08 -16.23 -7.31
N SER A 89 -2.97 -16.15 -8.03
CA SER A 89 -2.94 -15.72 -9.42
C SER A 89 -3.79 -16.61 -10.33
N GLN A 90 -3.63 -17.94 -10.24
CA GLN A 90 -4.37 -18.91 -11.04
C GLN A 90 -5.89 -18.87 -10.81
N THR A 91 -6.31 -18.56 -9.58
CA THR A 91 -7.73 -18.48 -9.22
C THR A 91 -8.31 -17.08 -9.43
N GLY A 92 -7.49 -16.10 -9.82
CA GLY A 92 -7.89 -14.69 -9.86
C GLY A 92 -8.18 -14.12 -8.47
N THR A 93 -7.73 -14.79 -7.41
CA THR A 93 -7.97 -14.37 -6.02
C THR A 93 -7.15 -13.12 -5.72
N TYR A 94 -7.82 -12.14 -5.13
CA TYR A 94 -7.17 -10.92 -4.70
C TYR A 94 -6.46 -11.11 -3.37
N ALA A 95 -5.19 -10.70 -3.29
CA ALA A 95 -4.44 -10.67 -2.05
C ALA A 95 -4.46 -9.24 -1.43
N PRO A 96 -4.54 -9.11 -0.08
CA PRO A 96 -4.22 -7.87 0.62
C PRO A 96 -2.71 -7.76 0.83
N LEU A 97 -2.00 -6.80 0.24
CA LEU A 97 -0.56 -6.60 0.58
C LEU A 97 -0.34 -5.85 1.89
N MET A 98 -1.20 -4.87 2.11
CA MET A 98 -1.16 -3.94 3.21
C MET A 98 -2.58 -3.45 3.46
N VAL A 99 -2.93 -3.27 4.73
CA VAL A 99 -4.22 -2.76 5.15
C VAL A 99 -4.03 -1.35 5.69
N PHE A 100 -4.91 -0.44 5.30
CA PHE A 100 -4.87 0.96 5.75
C PHE A 100 -6.16 1.28 6.49
N GLU A 101 -6.04 1.90 7.67
CA GLU A 101 -7.14 2.60 8.32
C GLU A 101 -7.11 4.06 7.86
N CYS A 102 -8.11 4.46 7.07
CA CYS A 102 -8.22 5.82 6.55
C CYS A 102 -9.38 6.56 7.24
N ARG A 103 -9.13 7.77 7.74
CA ARG A 103 -10.15 8.65 8.33
C ARG A 103 -10.18 9.97 7.58
N GLY A 104 -11.35 10.37 7.09
CA GLY A 104 -11.55 11.64 6.37
C GLY A 104 -11.13 11.62 4.89
N PHE A 105 -10.35 10.63 4.47
CA PHE A 105 -10.01 10.36 3.07
C PHE A 105 -10.25 8.90 2.70
N GLU A 106 -10.50 8.66 1.42
CA GLU A 106 -10.63 7.35 0.81
C GLU A 106 -9.53 7.18 -0.26
N PRO A 107 -8.76 6.07 -0.25
CA PRO A 107 -7.81 5.77 -1.32
C PRO A 107 -8.57 5.38 -2.59
N LEU A 108 -8.23 6.03 -3.71
CA LEU A 108 -8.83 5.75 -5.02
C LEU A 108 -8.00 4.76 -5.83
N ASP A 109 -6.75 5.13 -6.11
CA ASP A 109 -5.85 4.34 -6.95
C ASP A 109 -4.56 4.09 -6.21
N PHE A 110 -4.08 2.84 -6.27
CA PHE A 110 -2.72 2.50 -5.88
C PHE A 110 -1.79 2.67 -7.07
N VAL A 111 -0.64 3.33 -6.85
CA VAL A 111 0.38 3.51 -7.87
C VAL A 111 1.53 2.56 -7.57
N PHE A 112 1.74 1.59 -8.47
CA PHE A 112 2.85 0.65 -8.39
C PHE A 112 4.17 1.40 -8.62
N ARG A 113 4.82 1.74 -7.51
CA ARG A 113 6.17 2.34 -7.48
C ARG A 113 7.06 1.54 -6.55
N GLY A 114 8.36 1.83 -6.62
CA GLY A 114 9.35 1.24 -5.75
C GLY A 114 9.91 -0.07 -6.30
N LYS A 115 10.41 -0.92 -5.41
CA LYS A 115 11.06 -2.18 -5.77
C LYS A 115 10.22 -3.33 -5.23
N TRP A 116 9.83 -4.21 -6.13
CA TRP A 116 9.07 -5.42 -5.83
C TRP A 116 9.99 -6.63 -5.93
N LYS A 117 9.59 -7.74 -5.31
CA LYS A 117 10.25 -9.03 -5.45
C LYS A 117 9.19 -10.11 -5.71
N ALA A 118 9.58 -11.11 -6.49
CA ALA A 118 8.87 -12.36 -6.65
C ALA A 118 9.89 -13.51 -6.58
N GLU A 119 9.41 -14.72 -6.40
CA GLU A 119 10.23 -15.93 -6.31
C GLU A 119 9.88 -16.85 -7.47
N SER A 120 10.86 -17.54 -8.03
CA SER A 120 10.59 -18.56 -9.04
C SER A 120 9.93 -19.77 -8.37
N GLU A 121 8.92 -20.36 -9.01
CA GLU A 121 8.37 -21.63 -8.52
C GLU A 121 9.35 -22.80 -8.64
N ARG A 122 10.32 -22.69 -9.55
CA ARG A 122 11.22 -23.77 -9.92
C ARG A 122 12.62 -23.62 -9.33
N SER A 123 12.94 -22.49 -8.71
CA SER A 123 14.26 -22.25 -8.11
C SER A 123 14.16 -21.37 -6.87
N SER A 124 15.09 -21.56 -5.94
CA SER A 124 15.21 -20.73 -4.74
C SER A 124 15.69 -19.30 -4.99
N PHE A 125 15.93 -18.92 -6.26
CA PHE A 125 16.37 -17.57 -6.61
C PHE A 125 15.18 -16.61 -6.64
N ALA A 126 15.23 -15.61 -5.77
CA ALA A 126 14.32 -14.47 -5.79
C ALA A 126 14.64 -13.59 -7.01
N PHE A 127 13.67 -13.39 -7.89
CA PHE A 127 13.78 -12.47 -9.01
C PHE A 127 13.43 -11.05 -8.56
N CYS A 128 14.35 -10.11 -8.78
CA CYS A 128 14.17 -8.69 -8.48
C CYS A 128 14.15 -7.91 -9.79
N SER A 129 13.09 -8.05 -10.59
CA SER A 129 12.86 -7.15 -11.72
C SER A 129 12.13 -5.88 -11.26
N ARG A 130 12.27 -4.79 -12.03
CA ARG A 130 11.26 -3.72 -12.02
C ARG A 130 9.99 -4.33 -12.58
N ILE A 131 9.09 -4.74 -11.70
CA ILE A 131 7.74 -5.14 -12.05
C ILE A 131 6.95 -3.84 -12.08
N PHE A 132 6.50 -3.44 -13.28
CA PHE A 132 5.88 -2.16 -13.67
C PHE A 132 6.83 -0.99 -13.93
#